data_AF-A0A533Z5P2-F1
#
_entry.id   AF-A0A533Z5P2-F1
#
_cell.length_a   1.000
_cell.length_b   1.000
_cell.length_c   1.000
_cell.angle_alpha   90.00
_cell.angle_beta   90.00
_cell.angle_gamma   90.00
#
_symmetry.space_group_name_H-M   'P 1'
#
loop_
_entity.id
_entity.type
_entity.pdbx_description
1 polymer ?
#
loop_
_entity_poly.entity_id
_entity_poly.type
_entity_poly.pdbx_seq_one_letter_code
_entity_poly.pdbx_strand_id
1 'polypeptide(L)'
;MGSLIQLQQILEPGKIEAENLAEVLSGVDEFLHFEGEQSPWAPEGYLGEVRAWRRALQPSDPHARLLSTVGIEPWRPSMVREGPWREELQGIARGLVVDRNLLDQEIPWLYSEQARGAAYLGEELAKVDTDARLLEKLIQAAVQYKGGALARGYLIGALRNPSVDLGRLNALLDSVEASDPLLAFDLFRVDGPMTRAVERTIRLVDEGKLPLTYLRSLAVGDMEPDVRQLRSVLERLVAEGEKGNITATETALIICAYLITERPDWHTRLEEESLQGLVWRLAAAAAANPGRESHWWGRLIKRLGGFDIRRALGLAAVGLLSTGLNQSHTAAALLAEMGKQQPREAMEELGALILDDARGGWRVLVGKYPIFAQLPWQVVADWVSIHGVVAARRIAEHVPPTHLDESGSPVVPPLTEFVLEAFADDEEVFRAFTAGVHNLQLYKGDIASQHEREAEVAKKFRNHRLRRIREWAPLEIKEATAEAGYWRRVEEETYIP
;
A
#
# COMPACT_ATOMS: atom_id res chain seq x y z
N MET A 1 -19.12 -32.08 23.56
CA MET A 1 -17.88 -32.71 24.05
C MET A 1 -18.22 -34.10 24.56
N GLY A 2 -17.53 -35.14 24.09
CA GLY A 2 -17.90 -36.55 24.32
C GLY A 2 -17.62 -37.48 23.12
N SER A 3 -17.12 -36.97 22.00
CA SER A 3 -16.86 -37.71 20.77
C SER A 3 -15.44 -38.26 20.63
N LEU A 4 -14.55 -38.11 21.64
CA LEU A 4 -13.16 -38.61 21.54
C LEU A 4 -13.12 -40.12 21.26
N ILE A 5 -13.96 -40.91 21.94
CA ILE A 5 -14.06 -42.36 21.73
C ILE A 5 -14.52 -42.66 20.29
N GLN A 6 -15.47 -41.88 19.76
CA GLN A 6 -15.96 -42.04 18.38
C GLN A 6 -14.89 -41.65 17.36
N LEU A 7 -14.16 -40.57 17.61
CA LEU A 7 -13.03 -40.14 16.78
C LEU A 7 -11.89 -41.18 16.82
N GLN A 8 -11.58 -41.75 17.98
CA GLN A 8 -10.59 -42.82 18.13
C GLN A 8 -10.97 -44.09 17.37
N GLN A 9 -12.27 -44.41 17.28
CA GLN A 9 -12.79 -45.54 16.50
C GLN A 9 -12.74 -45.29 14.99
N ILE A 10 -12.87 -44.04 14.55
CA ILE A 10 -12.82 -43.67 13.13
C ILE A 10 -11.37 -43.49 12.66
N LEU A 11 -10.53 -42.90 13.51
CA LEU A 11 -9.15 -42.50 13.24
C LEU A 11 -8.18 -43.42 13.98
N GLU A 12 -8.23 -44.72 13.63
CA GLU A 12 -7.35 -45.72 14.22
C GLU A 12 -5.88 -45.55 13.74
N PRO A 13 -4.89 -45.56 14.67
CA PRO A 13 -3.48 -45.50 14.30
C PRO A 13 -3.09 -46.58 13.28
N GLY A 14 -2.45 -46.19 12.18
CA GLY A 14 -2.02 -47.10 11.11
C GLY A 14 -3.06 -47.41 10.03
N LYS A 15 -4.31 -46.92 10.17
CA LYS A 15 -5.33 -46.95 9.11
C LYS A 15 -5.61 -45.60 8.47
N ILE A 16 -5.00 -44.54 9.01
CA ILE A 16 -5.09 -43.19 8.47
C ILE A 16 -4.00 -43.04 7.41
N GLU A 17 -4.41 -42.73 6.17
CA GLU A 17 -3.47 -42.35 5.12
C GLU A 17 -2.60 -41.19 5.60
N ALA A 18 -1.31 -41.22 5.27
CA ALA A 18 -0.34 -40.29 5.86
C ALA A 18 -0.64 -38.81 5.58
N GLU A 19 -1.28 -38.51 4.43
CA GLU A 19 -1.76 -37.17 4.09
C GLU A 19 -2.89 -36.71 5.03
N ASN A 20 -3.83 -37.61 5.35
CA ASN A 20 -4.92 -37.33 6.29
C ASN A 20 -4.43 -37.26 7.74
N LEU A 21 -3.34 -37.98 8.07
CA LEU A 21 -2.76 -37.97 9.41
C LEU A 21 -2.24 -36.58 9.79
N ALA A 22 -1.66 -35.84 8.84
CA ALA A 22 -1.20 -34.46 9.05
C ALA A 22 -2.36 -33.53 9.45
N GLU A 23 -3.51 -33.64 8.77
CA GLU A 23 -4.70 -32.85 9.07
C GLU A 23 -5.32 -33.22 10.41
N VAL A 24 -5.40 -34.51 10.71
CA VAL A 24 -5.90 -35.02 11.99
C VAL A 24 -5.03 -34.51 13.15
N LEU A 25 -3.71 -34.65 13.06
CA LEU A 25 -2.79 -34.15 14.08
C LEU A 25 -2.92 -32.63 14.24
N SER A 26 -3.03 -31.89 13.13
CA SER A 26 -3.25 -30.45 13.18
C SER A 26 -4.55 -30.08 13.89
N GLY A 27 -5.66 -30.77 13.63
CA GLY A 27 -6.95 -30.48 14.27
C GLY A 27 -6.93 -30.79 15.77
N VAL A 28 -6.22 -31.84 16.18
CA VAL A 28 -6.02 -32.17 17.59
C VAL A 28 -5.16 -31.12 18.29
N ASP A 29 -4.07 -30.66 17.67
CA ASP A 29 -3.20 -29.62 18.22
C ASP A 29 -3.93 -28.26 18.31
N GLU A 30 -4.81 -27.95 17.36
CA GLU A 30 -5.67 -26.74 17.39
C GLU A 30 -6.72 -26.79 18.50
N PHE A 31 -7.39 -27.93 18.68
CA PHE A 31 -8.30 -28.14 19.81
C PHE A 31 -7.57 -27.95 21.15
N LEU A 32 -6.40 -28.56 21.30
CA LEU A 32 -5.59 -28.44 22.52
C LEU A 32 -5.10 -27.00 22.75
N HIS A 33 -4.90 -26.22 21.69
CA HIS A 33 -4.51 -24.82 21.79
C HIS A 33 -5.65 -23.94 22.32
N PHE A 34 -6.84 -24.02 21.70
CA PHE A 34 -7.96 -23.15 22.06
C PHE A 34 -8.61 -23.49 23.40
N GLU A 35 -8.66 -24.77 23.77
CA GLU A 35 -9.23 -25.18 25.05
C GLU A 35 -8.25 -24.94 26.22
N GLY A 36 -6.93 -24.90 25.98
CA GLY A 36 -5.93 -24.55 27.00
C GLY A 36 -5.95 -25.43 28.26
N GLU A 37 -5.16 -25.10 29.29
CA GLU A 37 -5.14 -25.83 30.57
C GLU A 37 -6.30 -25.47 31.52
N GLN A 38 -7.10 -24.46 31.15
CA GLN A 38 -8.15 -23.89 32.00
C GLN A 38 -9.51 -23.76 31.29
N SER A 39 -9.80 -24.61 30.28
CA SER A 39 -11.15 -24.63 29.69
C SER A 39 -12.17 -24.86 30.81
N PRO A 40 -13.08 -23.91 31.08
CA PRO A 40 -14.12 -24.09 32.10
C PRO A 40 -15.20 -25.09 31.66
N TRP A 41 -15.09 -25.62 30.44
CA TRP A 41 -16.10 -26.48 29.81
C TRP A 41 -15.59 -27.91 29.54
N ALA A 42 -14.28 -28.16 29.64
CA ALA A 42 -13.70 -29.48 29.49
C ALA A 42 -13.81 -30.30 30.79
N PRO A 43 -14.32 -31.55 30.75
CA PRO A 43 -14.30 -32.43 31.92
C PRO A 43 -12.89 -32.63 32.48
N GLU A 44 -12.78 -32.80 33.80
CA GLU A 44 -11.51 -33.07 34.47
C GLU A 44 -10.82 -34.30 33.84
N GLY A 45 -9.55 -34.16 33.45
CA GLY A 45 -8.77 -35.24 32.81
C GLY A 45 -8.94 -35.38 31.29
N TYR A 46 -9.98 -34.82 30.66
CA TYR A 46 -10.27 -34.99 29.23
C TYR A 46 -9.13 -34.50 28.32
N LEU A 47 -8.55 -33.34 28.61
CA LEU A 47 -7.39 -32.82 27.88
C LEU A 47 -6.15 -33.73 28.01
N GLY A 48 -6.03 -34.46 29.12
CA GLY A 48 -5.00 -35.48 29.31
C GLY A 48 -5.17 -36.66 28.37
N GLU A 49 -6.41 -37.13 28.18
CA GLU A 49 -6.76 -38.20 27.23
C GLU A 49 -6.50 -37.77 25.79
N VAL A 50 -6.89 -36.55 25.40
CA VAL A 50 -6.63 -36.01 24.06
C VAL A 50 -5.11 -35.92 23.79
N ARG A 51 -4.30 -35.50 24.77
CA ARG A 51 -2.82 -35.51 24.64
C ARG A 51 -2.24 -36.92 24.55
N ALA A 52 -2.80 -37.89 25.25
CA ALA A 52 -2.37 -39.29 25.13
C ALA A 52 -2.71 -39.85 23.74
N TRP A 53 -3.90 -39.55 23.23
CA TRP A 53 -4.31 -39.94 21.89
C TRP A 53 -3.45 -39.29 20.79
N ARG A 54 -3.18 -37.98 20.91
CA ARG A 54 -2.25 -37.26 20.02
C ARG A 54 -0.88 -37.93 19.96
N ARG A 55 -0.33 -38.36 21.11
CA ARG A 55 0.94 -39.11 21.17
C ARG A 55 0.84 -40.48 20.51
N ALA A 56 -0.28 -41.18 20.65
CA ALA A 56 -0.50 -42.49 20.04
C ALA A 56 -0.66 -42.43 18.51
N LEU A 57 -1.12 -41.29 17.98
CA LEU A 57 -1.22 -41.04 16.54
C LEU A 57 0.13 -40.70 15.88
N GLN A 58 1.17 -40.44 16.66
CA GLN A 58 2.45 -40.01 16.10
C GLN A 58 3.12 -41.17 15.35
N PRO A 59 3.42 -41.01 14.04
CA PRO A 59 3.96 -42.10 13.25
C PRO A 59 5.40 -42.44 13.66
N SER A 60 5.76 -43.72 13.54
CA SER A 60 7.13 -44.21 13.77
C SER A 60 7.92 -44.38 12.46
N ASP A 61 7.23 -44.61 11.35
CA ASP A 61 7.80 -44.74 10.01
C ASP A 61 8.40 -43.40 9.52
N PRO A 62 9.63 -43.39 8.96
CA PRO A 62 10.28 -42.15 8.51
C PRO A 62 9.47 -41.35 7.48
N HIS A 63 8.83 -42.03 6.51
CA HIS A 63 8.03 -41.37 5.48
C HIS A 63 6.78 -40.73 6.10
N ALA A 64 6.02 -41.47 6.90
CA ALA A 64 4.83 -40.94 7.58
C ALA A 64 5.15 -39.80 8.57
N ARG A 65 6.31 -39.83 9.24
CA ARG A 65 6.81 -38.71 10.07
C ARG A 65 7.10 -37.47 9.23
N LEU A 66 7.74 -37.65 8.08
CA LEU A 66 8.03 -36.58 7.13
C LEU A 66 6.74 -35.95 6.61
N LEU A 67 5.79 -36.76 6.13
CA LEU A 67 4.50 -36.27 5.64
C LEU A 67 3.71 -35.50 6.71
N SER A 68 3.61 -36.07 7.93
CA SER A 68 2.86 -35.45 9.02
C SER A 68 3.51 -34.20 9.60
N THR A 69 4.83 -34.03 9.48
CA THR A 69 5.53 -32.85 10.02
C THR A 69 5.70 -31.75 8.97
N VAL A 70 6.07 -32.11 7.75
CA VAL A 70 6.38 -31.19 6.65
C VAL A 70 5.12 -30.82 5.86
N GLY A 71 4.07 -31.64 5.90
CA GLY A 71 2.80 -31.34 5.22
C GLY A 71 1.95 -30.26 5.90
N ILE A 72 2.32 -29.84 7.11
CA ILE A 72 1.56 -28.86 7.90
C ILE A 72 2.02 -27.43 7.57
N GLU A 73 1.07 -26.49 7.59
CA GLU A 73 1.33 -25.08 7.34
C GLU A 73 1.92 -24.36 8.57
N PRO A 74 3.11 -23.72 8.46
CA PRO A 74 3.88 -23.12 9.58
C PRO A 74 3.17 -22.02 10.39
N TRP A 75 2.21 -21.31 9.78
CA TRP A 75 1.66 -20.05 10.31
C TRP A 75 0.24 -20.20 10.89
N ARG A 76 -0.14 -21.40 11.33
CA ARG A 76 -1.45 -21.63 11.94
C ARG A 76 -1.53 -21.03 13.35
N PRO A 77 -2.68 -20.48 13.79
CA PRO A 77 -2.85 -19.94 15.15
C PRO A 77 -2.46 -20.92 16.27
N SER A 78 -2.58 -22.24 16.02
CA SER A 78 -2.22 -23.31 16.94
C SER A 78 -0.71 -23.60 17.08
N MET A 79 0.16 -22.98 16.26
CA MET A 79 1.62 -23.12 16.29
C MET A 79 2.30 -22.41 17.49
N VAL A 80 1.68 -22.41 18.67
CA VAL A 80 2.29 -21.91 19.92
C VAL A 80 3.45 -22.79 20.42
N ARG A 81 3.79 -23.85 19.69
CA ARG A 81 4.91 -24.77 19.97
C ARG A 81 5.88 -24.89 18.79
N GLU A 82 6.38 -23.76 18.29
CA GLU A 82 7.44 -23.75 17.27
C GLU A 82 8.63 -24.64 17.69
N GLY A 83 8.99 -24.65 18.99
CA GLY A 83 10.08 -25.46 19.53
C GLY A 83 9.95 -26.97 19.22
N PRO A 84 8.94 -27.67 19.77
CA PRO A 84 8.74 -29.09 19.53
C PRO A 84 8.59 -29.49 18.06
N TRP A 85 7.92 -28.67 17.24
CA TRP A 85 7.81 -28.94 15.80
C TRP A 85 9.17 -28.80 15.10
N ARG A 86 9.96 -27.78 15.45
CA ARG A 86 11.32 -27.59 14.93
C ARG A 86 12.28 -28.69 15.38
N GLU A 87 12.14 -29.20 16.61
CA GLU A 87 12.90 -30.36 17.10
C GLU A 87 12.60 -31.63 16.27
N GLU A 88 11.34 -31.86 15.91
CA GLU A 88 10.96 -32.97 15.05
C GLU A 88 11.54 -32.81 13.63
N LEU A 89 11.48 -31.60 13.05
CA LEU A 89 12.14 -31.28 11.78
C LEU A 89 13.65 -31.53 11.83
N GLN A 90 14.32 -31.19 12.92
CA GLN A 90 15.74 -31.49 13.14
C GLN A 90 16.03 -32.98 13.20
N GLY A 91 15.13 -33.75 13.80
CA GLY A 91 15.20 -35.22 13.81
C GLY A 91 15.11 -35.79 12.39
N ILE A 92 14.13 -35.32 11.61
CA ILE A 92 13.93 -35.72 10.22
C ILE A 92 15.13 -35.34 9.36
N ALA A 93 15.61 -34.09 9.47
CA ALA A 93 16.77 -33.61 8.73
C ALA A 93 18.03 -34.47 8.99
N ARG A 94 18.28 -34.84 10.26
CA ARG A 94 19.37 -35.77 10.60
C ARG A 94 19.19 -37.14 9.95
N GLY A 95 17.98 -37.68 9.97
CA GLY A 95 17.66 -38.95 9.30
C GLY A 95 17.95 -38.92 7.81
N LEU A 96 17.51 -37.87 7.11
CA LEU A 96 17.69 -37.71 5.67
C LEU A 96 19.16 -37.49 5.24
N VAL A 97 19.97 -36.83 6.07
CA VAL A 97 21.41 -36.66 5.79
C VAL A 97 22.17 -37.98 5.96
N VAL A 98 21.78 -38.79 6.94
CA VAL A 98 22.38 -40.10 7.20
C VAL A 98 21.95 -41.13 6.15
N ASP A 99 20.65 -41.18 5.83
CA ASP A 99 20.08 -42.08 4.83
C ASP A 99 19.77 -41.33 3.52
N ARG A 100 20.75 -41.31 2.61
CA ARG A 100 20.62 -40.65 1.30
C ARG A 100 19.60 -41.31 0.38
N ASN A 101 19.35 -42.62 0.55
CA ASN A 101 18.36 -43.32 -0.28
C ASN A 101 16.96 -42.89 0.11
N LEU A 102 16.70 -42.71 1.41
CA LEU A 102 15.44 -42.15 1.89
C LEU A 102 15.24 -40.74 1.33
N LEU A 103 16.25 -39.86 1.40
CA LEU A 103 16.14 -38.52 0.80
C LEU A 103 15.79 -38.58 -0.70
N ASP A 104 16.46 -39.45 -1.47
CA ASP A 104 16.21 -39.58 -2.91
C ASP A 104 14.79 -40.05 -3.23
N GLN A 105 14.19 -40.89 -2.38
CA GLN A 105 12.80 -41.32 -2.51
C GLN A 105 11.81 -40.21 -2.18
N GLU A 106 12.13 -39.34 -1.21
CA GLU A 106 11.22 -38.28 -0.74
C GLU A 106 11.32 -36.98 -1.54
N ILE A 107 12.39 -36.76 -2.31
CA ILE A 107 12.59 -35.55 -3.13
C ILE A 107 11.34 -35.19 -3.98
N PRO A 108 10.73 -36.11 -4.75
CA PRO A 108 9.56 -35.76 -5.56
C PRO A 108 8.42 -35.15 -4.73
N TRP A 109 8.16 -35.70 -3.54
CA TRP A 109 7.13 -35.18 -2.64
C TRP A 109 7.55 -33.87 -1.97
N LEU A 110 8.81 -33.75 -1.54
CA LEU A 110 9.32 -32.54 -0.90
C LEU A 110 9.32 -31.28 -1.79
N TYR A 111 9.25 -31.47 -3.12
CA TYR A 111 9.10 -30.38 -4.11
C TYR A 111 7.66 -30.17 -4.57
N SER A 112 6.71 -30.94 -4.06
CA SER A 112 5.29 -30.81 -4.35
C SER A 112 4.60 -29.73 -3.52
N GLU A 113 3.39 -29.32 -3.91
CA GLU A 113 2.59 -28.34 -3.15
C GLU A 113 2.13 -28.88 -1.78
N GLN A 114 2.14 -30.20 -1.60
CA GLN A 114 1.79 -30.87 -0.35
C GLN A 114 2.84 -30.63 0.75
N ALA A 115 4.10 -30.37 0.41
CA ALA A 115 5.19 -30.17 1.35
C ALA A 115 5.25 -28.71 1.87
N ARG A 116 4.21 -28.25 2.56
CA ARG A 116 4.03 -26.85 3.00
C ARG A 116 5.16 -26.31 3.89
N GLY A 117 5.79 -27.18 4.66
CA GLY A 117 6.93 -26.89 5.54
C GLY A 117 8.31 -27.10 4.91
N ALA A 118 8.40 -27.39 3.60
CA ALA A 118 9.65 -27.76 2.94
C ALA A 118 10.79 -26.76 3.13
N ALA A 119 10.50 -25.45 3.16
CA ALA A 119 11.52 -24.43 3.40
C ALA A 119 12.17 -24.56 4.78
N TYR A 120 11.42 -24.91 5.82
CA TYR A 120 11.96 -25.10 7.17
C TYR A 120 12.79 -26.37 7.25
N LEU A 121 12.33 -27.47 6.62
CA LEU A 121 13.13 -28.68 6.52
C LEU A 121 14.45 -28.41 5.79
N GLY A 122 14.42 -27.64 4.70
CA GLY A 122 15.62 -27.24 3.97
C GLY A 122 16.64 -26.54 4.87
N GLU A 123 16.18 -25.58 5.68
CA GLU A 123 17.04 -24.87 6.63
C GLU A 123 17.67 -25.82 7.66
N GLU A 124 16.90 -26.76 8.22
CA GLU A 124 17.43 -27.76 9.17
C GLU A 124 18.37 -28.77 8.49
N LEU A 125 18.13 -29.16 7.23
CA LEU A 125 19.04 -30.01 6.45
C LEU A 125 20.42 -29.35 6.30
N ALA A 126 20.46 -28.05 5.99
CA ALA A 126 21.72 -27.33 5.83
C ALA A 126 22.49 -27.19 7.15
N LYS A 127 21.81 -27.12 8.31
CA LYS A 127 22.46 -27.12 9.62
C LYS A 127 23.17 -28.45 9.92
N VAL A 128 22.64 -29.56 9.42
CA VAL A 128 23.22 -30.90 9.58
C VAL A 128 24.30 -31.19 8.54
N ASP A 129 24.10 -30.75 7.29
CA ASP A 129 25.02 -30.94 6.17
C ASP A 129 26.08 -29.82 6.11
N THR A 130 27.00 -29.83 7.07
CA THR A 130 28.01 -28.76 7.28
C THR A 130 29.00 -28.56 6.13
N ASP A 131 29.09 -29.51 5.19
CA ASP A 131 29.96 -29.43 4.02
C ASP A 131 29.19 -29.05 2.75
N ALA A 132 27.91 -28.69 2.88
CA ALA A 132 27.00 -28.35 1.78
C ALA A 132 26.96 -29.41 0.65
N ARG A 133 27.04 -30.69 1.00
CA ARG A 133 27.12 -31.81 0.02
C ARG A 133 25.83 -32.01 -0.76
N LEU A 134 24.69 -31.61 -0.18
CA LEU A 134 23.37 -31.70 -0.80
C LEU A 134 23.04 -30.52 -1.71
N LEU A 135 23.85 -29.45 -1.70
CA LEU A 135 23.56 -28.19 -2.41
C LEU A 135 23.19 -28.40 -3.88
N GLU A 136 24.06 -29.06 -4.64
CA GLU A 136 23.85 -29.28 -6.07
C GLU A 136 22.64 -30.19 -6.34
N LYS A 137 22.47 -31.25 -5.53
CA LYS A 137 21.34 -32.17 -5.66
C LYS A 137 20.01 -31.44 -5.45
N LEU A 138 19.92 -30.60 -4.42
CA LEU A 138 18.70 -29.86 -4.11
C LEU A 138 18.41 -28.78 -5.18
N ILE A 139 19.42 -28.07 -5.67
CA ILE A 139 19.22 -27.11 -6.77
C ILE A 139 18.77 -27.82 -8.06
N GLN A 140 19.37 -28.96 -8.40
CA GLN A 140 18.95 -29.75 -9.58
C GLN A 140 17.52 -30.28 -9.44
N ALA A 141 17.15 -30.75 -8.24
CA ALA A 141 15.78 -31.17 -7.94
C ALA A 141 14.80 -29.99 -8.07
N ALA A 142 15.17 -28.79 -7.63
CA ALA A 142 14.34 -27.60 -7.78
C ALA A 142 14.02 -27.31 -9.27
N VAL A 143 15.02 -27.43 -10.14
CA VAL A 143 14.84 -27.29 -11.60
C VAL A 143 13.96 -28.40 -12.16
N GLN A 144 14.24 -29.66 -11.78
CA GLN A 144 13.51 -30.82 -12.28
C GLN A 144 12.01 -30.78 -11.94
N TYR A 145 11.68 -30.44 -10.70
CA TYR A 145 10.31 -30.46 -10.19
C TYR A 145 9.62 -29.08 -10.21
N LYS A 146 10.32 -28.03 -10.66
CA LYS A 146 9.82 -26.64 -10.71
C LYS A 146 9.32 -26.11 -9.36
N GLY A 147 9.97 -26.52 -8.28
CA GLY A 147 9.66 -26.09 -6.91
C GLY A 147 10.88 -25.49 -6.23
N GLY A 148 10.73 -24.36 -5.55
CA GLY A 148 11.87 -23.65 -4.92
C GLY A 148 12.00 -23.84 -3.41
N ALA A 149 10.93 -24.25 -2.71
CA ALA A 149 10.83 -24.09 -1.26
C ALA A 149 11.95 -24.80 -0.47
N LEU A 150 12.18 -26.09 -0.72
CA LEU A 150 13.20 -26.88 -0.02
C LEU A 150 14.61 -26.33 -0.30
N ALA A 151 14.97 -26.14 -1.57
CA ALA A 151 16.27 -25.62 -1.98
C ALA A 151 16.53 -24.22 -1.41
N ARG A 152 15.54 -23.32 -1.46
CA ARG A 152 15.62 -21.97 -0.88
C ARG A 152 15.86 -22.03 0.63
N GLY A 153 15.13 -22.89 1.33
CA GLY A 153 15.36 -23.16 2.76
C GLY A 153 16.77 -23.63 3.06
N TYR A 154 17.26 -24.57 2.26
CA TYR A 154 18.61 -25.08 2.38
C TYR A 154 19.67 -24.00 2.14
N LEU A 155 19.48 -23.12 1.15
CA LEU A 155 20.35 -21.96 0.93
C LEU A 155 20.42 -21.03 2.14
N ILE A 156 19.28 -20.76 2.80
CA ILE A 156 19.23 -19.92 4.02
C ILE A 156 20.14 -20.51 5.11
N GLY A 157 20.06 -21.83 5.33
CA GLY A 157 20.90 -22.48 6.34
C GLY A 157 22.36 -22.60 5.90
N ALA A 158 22.61 -22.90 4.63
CA ALA A 158 23.96 -23.14 4.11
C ALA A 158 24.79 -21.85 4.11
N LEU A 159 24.22 -20.72 3.72
CA LEU A 159 24.92 -19.42 3.67
C LEU A 159 25.33 -18.90 5.05
N ARG A 160 24.73 -19.42 6.14
CA ARG A 160 25.19 -19.14 7.51
C ARG A 160 26.45 -19.91 7.89
N ASN A 161 26.87 -20.88 7.07
CA ASN A 161 28.08 -21.67 7.29
C ASN A 161 29.27 -21.09 6.51
N PRO A 162 30.35 -20.66 7.19
CA PRO A 162 31.53 -20.09 6.52
C PRO A 162 32.25 -21.04 5.54
N SER A 163 31.99 -22.35 5.59
CA SER A 163 32.61 -23.34 4.71
C SER A 163 31.96 -23.44 3.32
N VAL A 164 30.84 -22.77 3.08
CA VAL A 164 30.17 -22.82 1.78
C VAL A 164 31.04 -22.24 0.67
N ASP A 165 31.23 -23.02 -0.40
CA ASP A 165 31.86 -22.55 -1.63
C ASP A 165 30.90 -21.64 -2.41
N LEU A 166 31.04 -20.33 -2.20
CA LEU A 166 30.24 -19.30 -2.87
C LEU A 166 30.47 -19.29 -4.40
N GLY A 167 31.66 -19.68 -4.88
CA GLY A 167 31.96 -19.76 -6.31
C GLY A 167 31.14 -20.86 -6.97
N ARG A 168 31.14 -22.06 -6.37
CA ARG A 168 30.30 -23.18 -6.80
C ARG A 168 28.81 -22.85 -6.72
N LEU A 169 28.36 -22.24 -5.62
CA LEU A 169 26.95 -21.84 -5.47
C LEU A 169 26.52 -20.87 -6.58
N ASN A 170 27.30 -19.82 -6.83
CA ASN A 170 26.94 -18.84 -7.86
C ASN A 170 26.94 -19.43 -9.27
N ALA A 171 27.84 -20.38 -9.57
CA ALA A 171 27.83 -21.09 -10.85
C ALA A 171 26.58 -21.99 -11.01
N LEU A 172 26.12 -22.63 -9.93
CA LEU A 172 24.85 -23.37 -9.94
C LEU A 172 23.67 -22.41 -10.20
N LEU A 173 23.62 -21.27 -9.52
CA LEU A 173 22.58 -20.26 -9.72
C LEU A 173 22.60 -19.69 -11.15
N ASP A 174 23.78 -19.48 -11.76
CA ASP A 174 23.92 -19.08 -13.17
C ASP A 174 23.28 -20.12 -14.12
N SER A 175 23.45 -21.41 -13.82
CA SER A 175 22.86 -22.48 -14.63
C SER A 175 21.32 -22.54 -14.53
N VAL A 176 20.77 -22.28 -13.33
CA VAL A 176 19.32 -22.15 -13.15
C VAL A 176 18.81 -20.93 -13.88
N GLU A 177 19.50 -19.79 -13.77
CA GLU A 177 19.12 -18.54 -14.42
C GLU A 177 19.01 -18.67 -15.95
N ALA A 178 19.89 -19.46 -16.57
CA ALA A 178 19.86 -19.72 -18.01
C ALA A 178 18.64 -20.54 -18.46
N SER A 179 18.04 -21.34 -17.57
CA SER A 179 16.94 -22.26 -17.89
C SER A 179 15.58 -21.80 -17.37
N ASP A 180 15.53 -21.27 -16.15
CA ASP A 180 14.33 -20.77 -15.48
C ASP A 180 14.66 -19.52 -14.62
N PRO A 181 14.54 -18.31 -15.19
CA PRO A 181 14.82 -17.05 -14.49
C PRO A 181 13.95 -16.80 -13.25
N LEU A 182 12.71 -17.30 -13.24
CA LEU A 182 11.77 -17.10 -12.12
C LEU A 182 12.16 -17.97 -10.93
N LEU A 183 12.48 -19.24 -11.18
CA LEU A 183 13.01 -20.13 -10.16
C LEU A 183 14.37 -19.62 -9.66
N ALA A 184 15.25 -19.19 -10.55
CA ALA A 184 16.54 -18.62 -10.17
C ALA A 184 16.37 -17.45 -9.21
N PHE A 185 15.46 -16.53 -9.51
CA PHE A 185 15.13 -15.40 -8.63
C PHE A 185 14.67 -15.85 -7.24
N ASP A 186 13.80 -16.86 -7.16
CA ASP A 186 13.36 -17.37 -5.86
C ASP A 186 14.50 -18.00 -5.03
N LEU A 187 15.50 -18.58 -5.69
CA LEU A 187 16.66 -19.18 -5.03
C LEU A 187 17.71 -18.14 -4.63
N PHE A 188 18.13 -17.27 -5.55
CA PHE A 188 19.23 -16.34 -5.28
C PHE A 188 18.82 -15.19 -4.37
N ARG A 189 17.52 -14.85 -4.22
CA ARG A 189 17.11 -13.73 -3.35
C ARG A 189 17.42 -13.93 -1.87
N VAL A 190 17.86 -15.12 -1.48
CA VAL A 190 18.34 -15.45 -0.14
C VAL A 190 19.73 -14.85 0.07
N ASP A 191 19.94 -14.12 1.18
CA ASP A 191 21.22 -13.50 1.55
C ASP A 191 21.91 -12.80 0.35
N GLY A 192 21.28 -11.71 -0.09
CA GLY A 192 21.53 -11.08 -1.38
C GLY A 192 22.99 -10.74 -1.71
N PRO A 193 23.84 -10.32 -0.75
CA PRO A 193 25.26 -10.10 -1.00
C PRO A 193 26.01 -11.37 -1.44
N MET A 194 25.74 -12.52 -0.82
CA MET A 194 26.47 -13.76 -1.07
C MET A 194 26.09 -14.42 -2.41
N THR A 195 24.86 -14.21 -2.85
CA THR A 195 24.27 -14.76 -4.07
C THR A 195 24.26 -13.80 -5.25
N ARG A 196 24.76 -12.57 -5.05
CA ARG A 196 24.73 -11.47 -6.04
C ARG A 196 23.32 -11.11 -6.50
N ALA A 197 22.33 -11.23 -5.60
CA ALA A 197 20.91 -11.13 -5.93
C ALA A 197 20.53 -9.80 -6.59
N VAL A 198 21.08 -8.68 -6.11
CA VAL A 198 20.80 -7.34 -6.66
C VAL A 198 21.27 -7.25 -8.11
N GLU A 199 22.53 -7.65 -8.37
CA GLU A 199 23.12 -7.64 -9.71
C GLU A 199 22.33 -8.52 -10.68
N ARG A 200 22.01 -9.76 -10.27
CA ARG A 200 21.21 -10.70 -11.07
C ARG A 200 19.82 -10.15 -11.37
N THR A 201 19.14 -9.58 -10.37
CA THR A 201 17.79 -9.02 -10.56
C THR A 201 17.79 -7.89 -11.57
N ILE A 202 18.74 -6.94 -11.45
CA ILE A 202 18.87 -5.83 -12.41
C ILE A 202 19.13 -6.36 -13.82
N ARG A 203 20.09 -7.28 -13.98
CA ARG A 203 20.42 -7.89 -15.28
C ARG A 203 19.20 -8.60 -15.90
N LEU A 204 18.49 -9.42 -15.13
CA LEU A 204 17.34 -10.16 -15.63
C LEU A 204 16.18 -9.27 -16.03
N VAL A 205 16.01 -8.13 -15.35
CA VAL A 205 15.03 -7.11 -15.74
C VAL A 205 15.46 -6.40 -17.03
N ASP A 206 16.73 -6.03 -17.15
CA ASP A 206 17.28 -5.39 -18.35
C ASP A 206 17.19 -6.30 -19.59
N GLU A 207 17.37 -7.61 -19.40
CA GLU A 207 17.20 -8.63 -20.44
C GLU A 207 15.73 -8.98 -20.73
N GLY A 208 14.77 -8.40 -20.00
CA GLY A 208 13.33 -8.68 -20.15
C GLY A 208 12.90 -10.06 -19.66
N LYS A 209 13.75 -10.77 -18.92
CA LYS A 209 13.47 -12.11 -18.34
C LYS A 209 12.67 -12.02 -17.04
N LEU A 210 12.74 -10.90 -16.33
CA LEU A 210 11.90 -10.59 -15.17
C LEU A 210 11.14 -9.28 -15.39
N PRO A 211 9.86 -9.20 -14.96
CA PRO A 211 9.13 -7.93 -14.93
C PRO A 211 9.76 -6.90 -13.99
N LEU A 212 9.60 -5.60 -14.30
CA LEU A 212 10.09 -4.48 -13.46
C LEU A 212 9.62 -4.56 -12.00
N THR A 213 8.43 -5.12 -11.75
CA THR A 213 7.89 -5.29 -10.39
C THR A 213 8.78 -6.13 -9.49
N TYR A 214 9.67 -6.98 -10.04
CA TYR A 214 10.61 -7.75 -9.25
C TYR A 214 11.64 -6.86 -8.55
N LEU A 215 11.94 -5.66 -9.07
CA LEU A 215 12.83 -4.69 -8.42
C LEU A 215 12.30 -4.21 -7.06
N ARG A 216 11.00 -4.35 -6.77
CA ARG A 216 10.42 -4.03 -5.45
C ARG A 216 11.08 -4.81 -4.31
N SER A 217 11.61 -5.99 -4.61
CA SER A 217 12.28 -6.85 -3.63
C SER A 217 13.58 -6.24 -3.11
N LEU A 218 14.17 -5.27 -3.83
CA LEU A 218 15.32 -4.49 -3.36
C LEU A 218 14.98 -3.56 -2.19
N ALA A 219 13.69 -3.28 -1.98
CA ALA A 219 13.25 -2.48 -0.86
C ALA A 219 13.37 -3.24 0.47
N VAL A 220 13.24 -4.56 0.47
CA VAL A 220 12.98 -5.35 1.69
C VAL A 220 13.95 -6.52 1.84
N GLY A 221 14.30 -6.86 3.10
CA GLY A 221 15.08 -8.04 3.42
C GLY A 221 16.55 -7.96 3.00
N ASP A 222 17.13 -9.10 2.61
CA ASP A 222 18.58 -9.27 2.38
C ASP A 222 19.04 -8.77 1.00
N MET A 223 18.17 -8.14 0.20
CA MET A 223 18.54 -7.63 -1.13
C MET A 223 18.74 -6.11 -1.14
N GLU A 224 19.26 -5.56 -0.05
CA GLU A 224 19.50 -4.13 0.06
C GLU A 224 20.54 -3.65 -0.97
N PRO A 225 20.19 -2.73 -1.88
CA PRO A 225 21.13 -2.20 -2.85
C PRO A 225 22.07 -1.19 -2.20
N ASP A 226 23.32 -1.15 -2.67
CA ASP A 226 24.17 0.01 -2.41
C ASP A 226 23.64 1.27 -3.13
N VAL A 227 24.21 2.44 -2.82
CA VAL A 227 23.80 3.72 -3.40
C VAL A 227 23.88 3.74 -4.94
N ARG A 228 24.90 3.12 -5.52
CA ARG A 228 25.11 3.08 -6.99
C ARG A 228 24.09 2.16 -7.65
N GLN A 229 23.85 0.99 -7.05
CA GLN A 229 22.84 0.04 -7.51
C GLN A 229 21.45 0.65 -7.43
N LEU A 230 21.11 1.31 -6.33
CA LEU A 230 19.84 1.97 -6.17
C LEU A 230 19.64 3.11 -7.17
N ARG A 231 20.67 3.92 -7.41
CA ARG A 231 20.64 4.96 -8.45
C ARG A 231 20.31 4.35 -9.81
N SER A 232 21.03 3.30 -10.19
CA SER A 232 20.86 2.55 -11.45
C SER A 232 19.43 2.00 -11.59
N VAL A 233 18.83 1.50 -10.50
CA VAL A 233 17.45 1.01 -10.46
C VAL A 233 16.44 2.15 -10.62
N LEU A 234 16.62 3.25 -9.88
CA LEU A 234 15.73 4.40 -9.97
C LEU A 234 15.81 5.07 -11.35
N GLU A 235 16.99 5.15 -11.97
CA GLU A 235 17.15 5.66 -13.34
C GLU A 235 16.25 4.93 -14.33
N ARG A 236 16.22 3.59 -14.27
CA ARG A 236 15.36 2.75 -15.13
C ARG A 236 13.88 2.99 -14.86
N LEU A 237 13.48 2.89 -13.59
CA LEU A 237 12.07 3.00 -13.20
C LEU A 237 11.51 4.40 -13.47
N VAL A 238 12.30 5.45 -13.20
CA VAL A 238 11.90 6.83 -13.49
C VAL A 238 11.80 7.07 -14.98
N ALA A 239 12.77 6.60 -15.78
CA ALA A 239 12.71 6.75 -17.24
C ALA A 239 11.47 6.06 -17.85
N GLU A 240 11.07 4.89 -17.34
CA GLU A 240 9.84 4.23 -17.78
C GLU A 240 8.59 4.93 -17.23
N GLY A 241 8.61 5.42 -15.99
CA GLY A 241 7.52 6.20 -15.41
C GLY A 241 7.24 7.51 -16.15
N GLU A 242 8.28 8.20 -16.60
CA GLU A 242 8.17 9.41 -17.44
C GLU A 242 7.53 9.13 -18.81
N LYS A 243 7.59 7.88 -19.30
CA LYS A 243 6.88 7.43 -20.50
C LYS A 243 5.42 7.00 -20.22
N GLY A 244 4.96 7.11 -18.97
CA GLY A 244 3.60 6.74 -18.56
C GLY A 244 3.45 5.32 -18.01
N ASN A 245 4.54 4.59 -17.74
CA ASN A 245 4.47 3.26 -17.12
C ASN A 245 4.15 3.38 -15.62
N ILE A 246 2.86 3.30 -15.27
CA ILE A 246 2.37 3.40 -13.89
C ILE A 246 3.04 2.35 -12.98
N THR A 247 3.23 1.12 -13.45
CA THR A 247 3.85 0.04 -12.66
C THR A 247 5.31 0.36 -12.30
N ALA A 248 6.06 0.99 -13.21
CA ALA A 248 7.42 1.43 -12.92
C ALA A 248 7.43 2.53 -11.83
N THR A 249 6.52 3.49 -11.94
CA THR A 249 6.34 4.54 -10.93
C THR A 249 5.93 3.98 -9.56
N GLU A 250 4.95 3.08 -9.51
CA GLU A 250 4.53 2.41 -8.26
C GLU A 250 5.69 1.63 -7.63
N THR A 251 6.44 0.88 -8.44
CA THR A 251 7.61 0.11 -7.97
C THR A 251 8.67 1.02 -7.36
N ALA A 252 9.00 2.14 -8.03
CA ALA A 252 9.96 3.10 -7.50
C ALA A 252 9.46 3.81 -6.24
N LEU A 253 8.17 4.16 -6.17
CA LEU A 253 7.56 4.74 -4.97
C LEU A 253 7.64 3.80 -3.78
N ILE A 254 7.37 2.50 -3.97
CA ILE A 254 7.48 1.49 -2.90
C ILE A 254 8.93 1.39 -2.39
N ILE A 255 9.92 1.35 -3.31
CA ILE A 255 11.33 1.32 -2.94
C ILE A 255 11.71 2.56 -2.13
N CYS A 256 11.39 3.76 -2.64
CA CYS A 256 11.68 5.01 -1.93
C CYS A 256 10.93 5.11 -0.60
N ALA A 257 9.66 4.68 -0.54
CA ALA A 257 8.84 4.73 0.66
C ALA A 257 9.40 3.88 1.79
N TYR A 258 9.79 2.64 1.49
CA TYR A 258 10.37 1.75 2.47
C TYR A 258 11.70 2.32 2.99
N LEU A 259 12.57 2.77 2.09
CA LEU A 259 13.85 3.38 2.47
C LEU A 259 13.65 4.65 3.31
N ILE A 260 12.66 5.49 3.00
CA ILE A 260 12.34 6.69 3.80
C ILE A 260 11.79 6.33 5.19
N THR A 261 10.96 5.29 5.28
CA THR A 261 10.22 4.98 6.51
C THR A 261 11.04 4.14 7.48
N GLU A 262 11.79 3.17 6.97
CA GLU A 262 12.45 2.15 7.79
C GLU A 262 13.94 2.43 8.04
N ARG A 263 14.54 3.40 7.34
CA ARG A 263 16.00 3.64 7.36
C ARG A 263 16.36 5.09 7.70
N PRO A 264 16.79 5.40 8.94
CA PRO A 264 17.17 6.76 9.34
C PRO A 264 18.32 7.36 8.52
N ASP A 265 19.27 6.54 8.07
CA ASP A 265 20.45 6.93 7.28
C ASP A 265 20.10 7.29 5.82
N TRP A 266 18.92 6.91 5.35
CA TRP A 266 18.40 7.31 4.04
C TRP A 266 18.34 8.84 3.89
N HIS A 267 18.19 9.59 4.99
CA HIS A 267 18.21 11.05 4.93
C HIS A 267 19.48 11.60 4.30
N THR A 268 20.63 11.10 4.75
CA THR A 268 21.96 11.53 4.29
C THR A 268 22.22 11.05 2.86
N ARG A 269 21.70 9.87 2.47
CA ARG A 269 21.80 9.38 1.09
C ARG A 269 20.98 10.22 0.11
N LEU A 270 19.82 10.73 0.52
CA LEU A 270 19.00 11.65 -0.29
C LEU A 270 19.65 13.02 -0.50
N GLU A 271 20.61 13.42 0.33
CA GLU A 271 21.40 14.64 0.13
C GLU A 271 22.38 14.52 -1.04
N GLU A 272 22.69 13.30 -1.51
CA GLU A 272 23.43 13.12 -2.74
C GLU A 272 22.60 13.65 -3.94
N GLU A 273 23.09 14.74 -4.54
CA GLU A 273 22.40 15.49 -5.61
C GLU A 273 21.83 14.59 -6.72
N SER A 274 22.60 13.56 -7.12
CA SER A 274 22.18 12.60 -8.14
C SER A 274 20.96 11.74 -7.76
N LEU A 275 20.83 11.34 -6.49
CA LEU A 275 19.65 10.60 -6.02
C LEU A 275 18.48 11.55 -5.81
N GLN A 276 18.73 12.73 -5.24
CA GLN A 276 17.69 13.74 -5.05
C GLN A 276 17.01 14.11 -6.37
N GLY A 277 17.80 14.33 -7.44
CA GLY A 277 17.28 14.63 -8.77
C GLY A 277 16.38 13.54 -9.33
N LEU A 278 16.74 12.26 -9.16
CA LEU A 278 15.91 11.12 -9.57
C LEU A 278 14.61 11.04 -8.78
N VAL A 279 14.67 11.28 -7.48
CA VAL A 279 13.50 11.21 -6.60
C VAL A 279 12.52 12.35 -6.90
N TRP A 280 13.01 13.55 -7.25
CA TRP A 280 12.16 14.62 -7.77
C TRP A 280 11.48 14.26 -9.09
N ARG A 281 12.23 13.65 -10.02
CA ARG A 281 11.67 13.17 -11.29
C ARG A 281 10.63 12.07 -11.09
N LEU A 282 10.87 11.14 -10.17
CA LEU A 282 9.90 10.13 -9.75
C LEU A 282 8.61 10.78 -9.25
N ALA A 283 8.73 11.75 -8.34
CA ALA A 283 7.59 12.44 -7.77
C ALA A 283 6.78 13.21 -8.82
N ALA A 284 7.45 13.79 -9.82
CA ALA A 284 6.81 14.42 -10.97
C ALA A 284 6.08 13.42 -11.87
N ALA A 285 6.73 12.30 -12.21
CA ALA A 285 6.12 11.23 -13.02
C ALA A 285 4.87 10.65 -12.34
N ALA A 286 4.92 10.45 -11.02
CA ALA A 286 3.79 10.00 -10.21
C ALA A 286 2.65 11.00 -10.11
N ALA A 287 2.95 12.31 -10.10
CA ALA A 287 1.92 13.35 -10.12
C ALA A 287 1.20 13.39 -11.47
N ALA A 288 1.92 13.18 -12.58
CA ALA A 288 1.36 13.14 -13.93
C ALA A 288 0.57 11.84 -14.21
N ASN A 289 1.03 10.71 -13.68
CA ASN A 289 0.44 9.38 -13.89
C ASN A 289 0.04 8.77 -12.53
N PRO A 290 -1.10 9.19 -11.95
CA PRO A 290 -1.50 8.74 -10.63
C PRO A 290 -1.77 7.23 -10.61
N GLY A 291 -0.99 6.51 -9.79
CA GLY A 291 -1.20 5.10 -9.47
C GLY A 291 -1.96 4.91 -8.14
N ARG A 292 -1.82 3.73 -7.55
CA ARG A 292 -2.45 3.36 -6.26
C ARG A 292 -1.67 3.86 -5.04
N GLU A 293 -0.43 4.28 -5.24
CA GLU A 293 0.52 4.61 -4.17
C GLU A 293 0.50 6.09 -3.75
N SER A 294 -0.66 6.76 -3.81
CA SER A 294 -0.80 8.20 -3.48
C SER A 294 -0.33 8.56 -2.07
N HIS A 295 -0.55 7.67 -1.10
CA HIS A 295 -0.07 7.84 0.27
C HIS A 295 1.46 7.94 0.34
N TRP A 296 2.16 7.03 -0.36
CA TRP A 296 3.61 7.03 -0.42
C TRP A 296 4.17 8.22 -1.19
N TRP A 297 3.53 8.57 -2.30
CA TRP A 297 3.85 9.81 -3.00
C TRP A 297 3.71 11.03 -2.08
N GLY A 298 2.64 11.11 -1.29
CA GLY A 298 2.43 12.23 -0.39
C GLY A 298 3.53 12.37 0.68
N ARG A 299 3.93 11.25 1.28
CA ARG A 299 5.08 11.22 2.21
C ARG A 299 6.38 11.63 1.53
N LEU A 300 6.59 11.21 0.28
CA LEU A 300 7.76 11.58 -0.51
C LEU A 300 7.82 13.09 -0.75
N ILE A 301 6.72 13.69 -1.20
CA ILE A 301 6.63 15.15 -1.42
C ILE A 301 6.91 15.91 -0.13
N LYS A 302 6.30 15.51 1.00
CA LYS A 302 6.55 16.13 2.30
C LYS A 302 8.02 16.09 2.69
N ARG A 303 8.70 14.97 2.44
CA ARG A 303 10.14 14.82 2.70
C ARG A 303 10.96 15.73 1.78
N LEU A 304 10.62 15.78 0.50
CA LEU A 304 11.28 16.62 -0.49
C LEU A 304 11.10 18.12 -0.21
N GLY A 305 9.97 18.52 0.38
CA GLY A 305 9.71 19.90 0.82
C GLY A 305 10.68 20.42 1.88
N GLY A 306 11.34 19.53 2.63
CA GLY A 306 12.43 19.91 3.53
C GLY A 306 13.69 20.43 2.81
N PHE A 307 13.84 20.13 1.51
CA PHE A 307 14.95 20.61 0.68
C PHE A 307 14.53 21.78 -0.21
N ASP A 308 13.37 21.67 -0.86
CA ASP A 308 12.80 22.70 -1.72
C ASP A 308 11.28 22.69 -1.62
N ILE A 309 10.76 23.51 -0.72
CA ILE A 309 9.33 23.64 -0.45
C ILE A 309 8.56 24.17 -1.67
N ARG A 310 9.15 25.06 -2.48
CA ARG A 310 8.51 25.63 -3.66
C ARG A 310 8.26 24.54 -4.69
N ARG A 311 9.28 23.73 -4.98
CA ARG A 311 9.15 22.60 -5.92
C ARG A 311 8.18 21.53 -5.41
N ALA A 312 8.14 21.28 -4.11
CA ALA A 312 7.17 20.38 -3.49
C ALA A 312 5.72 20.89 -3.64
N LEU A 313 5.49 22.19 -3.42
CA LEU A 313 4.20 22.85 -3.64
C LEU A 313 3.76 22.75 -5.10
N GLY A 314 4.67 22.97 -6.06
CA GLY A 314 4.39 22.79 -7.49
C GLY A 314 3.95 21.37 -7.85
N LEU A 315 4.59 20.34 -7.30
CA LEU A 315 4.16 18.96 -7.49
C LEU A 315 2.82 18.65 -6.81
N ALA A 316 2.58 19.22 -5.63
CA ALA A 316 1.29 19.10 -4.96
C ALA A 316 0.17 19.77 -5.78
N ALA A 317 0.41 20.94 -6.39
CA ALA A 317 -0.54 21.57 -7.32
C ALA A 317 -0.87 20.69 -8.52
N VAL A 318 0.14 20.05 -9.14
CA VAL A 318 -0.08 19.07 -10.22
C VAL A 318 -0.91 17.89 -9.74
N GLY A 319 -0.60 17.34 -8.56
CA GLY A 319 -1.35 16.24 -7.96
C GLY A 319 -2.81 16.60 -7.66
N LEU A 320 -3.07 17.84 -7.24
CA LEU A 320 -4.41 18.35 -6.94
C LEU A 320 -5.33 18.30 -8.16
N LEU A 321 -4.79 18.71 -9.32
CA LEU A 321 -5.50 18.70 -10.60
C LEU A 321 -5.32 17.39 -11.37
N SER A 322 -4.80 16.33 -10.75
CA SER A 322 -4.69 15.01 -11.38
C SER A 322 -6.05 14.32 -11.53
N THR A 323 -6.12 13.28 -12.36
CA THR A 323 -7.35 12.46 -12.51
C THR A 323 -7.55 11.45 -11.39
N GLY A 324 -6.55 11.23 -10.53
CA GLY A 324 -6.62 10.27 -9.44
C GLY A 324 -7.26 10.89 -8.20
N LEU A 325 -8.42 10.40 -7.77
CA LEU A 325 -9.13 10.95 -6.60
C LEU A 325 -8.28 10.89 -5.31
N ASN A 326 -7.65 9.75 -5.03
CA ASN A 326 -6.78 9.59 -3.87
C ASN A 326 -5.56 10.51 -3.93
N GLN A 327 -5.02 10.71 -5.12
CA GLN A 327 -3.90 11.62 -5.36
C GLN A 327 -4.30 13.07 -5.12
N SER A 328 -5.45 13.48 -5.65
CA SER A 328 -6.01 14.83 -5.48
C SER A 328 -6.29 15.15 -4.01
N HIS A 329 -6.90 14.23 -3.26
CA HIS A 329 -7.11 14.40 -1.81
C HIS A 329 -5.78 14.50 -1.04
N THR A 330 -4.81 13.66 -1.37
CA THR A 330 -3.48 13.70 -0.75
C THR A 330 -2.78 15.02 -1.03
N ALA A 331 -2.84 15.48 -2.28
CA ALA A 331 -2.28 16.75 -2.72
C ALA A 331 -2.95 17.96 -2.05
N ALA A 332 -4.27 17.94 -1.87
CA ALA A 332 -5.00 18.97 -1.15
C ALA A 332 -4.51 19.10 0.30
N ALA A 333 -4.35 17.98 1.00
CA ALA A 333 -3.81 17.96 2.36
C ALA A 333 -2.38 18.49 2.43
N LEU A 334 -1.54 18.15 1.45
CA LEU A 334 -0.17 18.65 1.33
C LEU A 334 -0.09 20.15 1.10
N LEU A 335 -0.89 20.69 0.17
CA LEU A 335 -0.97 22.13 -0.07
C LEU A 335 -1.48 22.88 1.16
N ALA A 336 -2.47 22.32 1.87
CA ALA A 336 -2.99 22.88 3.11
C ALA A 336 -1.94 22.93 4.23
N GLU A 337 -1.11 21.89 4.34
CA GLU A 337 -0.07 21.81 5.37
C GLU A 337 1.12 22.71 5.04
N MET A 338 1.72 22.54 3.85
CA MET A 338 2.93 23.27 3.45
C MET A 338 2.63 24.74 3.11
N GLY A 339 1.44 25.02 2.56
CA GLY A 339 1.02 26.39 2.24
C GLY A 339 0.82 27.27 3.47
N LYS A 340 0.65 26.71 4.68
CA LYS A 340 0.68 27.50 5.92
C LYS A 340 2.07 28.09 6.19
N GLN A 341 3.13 27.43 5.74
CA GLN A 341 4.51 27.86 5.93
C GLN A 341 4.94 28.86 4.86
N GLN A 342 4.50 28.64 3.61
CA GLN A 342 4.85 29.44 2.44
C GLN A 342 3.60 29.75 1.60
N PRO A 343 2.71 30.64 2.09
CA PRO A 343 1.41 30.84 1.47
C PRO A 343 1.49 31.51 0.10
N ARG A 344 2.44 32.42 -0.11
CA ARG A 344 2.62 33.10 -1.40
C ARG A 344 3.06 32.11 -2.47
N GLU A 345 4.07 31.31 -2.17
CA GLU A 345 4.61 30.28 -3.05
C GLU A 345 3.55 29.24 -3.38
N ALA A 346 2.75 28.82 -2.40
CA ALA A 346 1.64 27.89 -2.63
C ALA A 346 0.61 28.46 -3.62
N MET A 347 0.27 29.75 -3.48
CA MET A 347 -0.65 30.43 -4.40
C MET A 347 -0.02 30.64 -5.78
N GLU A 348 1.25 30.99 -5.88
CA GLU A 348 1.97 31.15 -7.15
C GLU A 348 1.99 29.84 -7.95
N GLU A 349 2.39 28.73 -7.32
CA GLU A 349 2.52 27.43 -7.98
C GLU A 349 1.15 26.86 -8.39
N LEU A 350 0.14 26.97 -7.51
CA LEU A 350 -1.22 26.56 -7.83
C LEU A 350 -1.84 27.47 -8.92
N GLY A 351 -1.65 28.77 -8.78
CA GLY A 351 -2.19 29.77 -9.69
C GLY A 351 -1.63 29.64 -11.11
N ALA A 352 -0.34 29.39 -11.25
CA ALA A 352 0.29 29.15 -12.55
C ALA A 352 -0.37 27.98 -13.29
N LEU A 353 -0.74 26.91 -12.57
CA LEU A 353 -1.38 25.74 -13.16
C LEU A 353 -2.86 25.99 -13.50
N ILE A 354 -3.59 26.71 -12.64
CA ILE A 354 -5.01 27.04 -12.85
C ILE A 354 -5.24 27.93 -14.07
N LEU A 355 -4.29 28.82 -14.36
CA LEU A 355 -4.34 29.69 -15.53
C LEU A 355 -3.94 28.99 -16.83
N ASP A 356 -3.42 27.77 -16.76
CA ASP A 356 -2.95 27.00 -17.92
C ASP A 356 -3.92 25.86 -18.27
N ASP A 357 -4.87 26.15 -19.16
CA ASP A 357 -5.83 25.14 -19.63
C ASP A 357 -5.19 23.99 -20.39
N ALA A 358 -4.06 24.22 -21.07
CA ALA A 358 -3.34 23.16 -21.78
C ALA A 358 -2.76 22.12 -20.80
N ARG A 359 -2.47 22.54 -19.56
CA ARG A 359 -2.05 21.67 -18.46
C ARG A 359 -3.18 21.22 -17.55
N GLY A 360 -4.43 21.45 -17.94
CA GLY A 360 -5.60 20.99 -17.21
C GLY A 360 -6.13 21.96 -16.15
N GLY A 361 -5.77 23.25 -16.22
CA GLY A 361 -6.28 24.29 -15.31
C GLY A 361 -7.82 24.35 -15.23
N TRP A 362 -8.53 24.00 -16.30
CA TRP A 362 -10.00 23.85 -16.33
C TRP A 362 -10.54 22.88 -15.28
N ARG A 363 -9.75 21.91 -14.80
CA ARG A 363 -10.18 20.95 -13.77
C ARG A 363 -10.48 21.63 -12.44
N VAL A 364 -9.93 22.81 -12.19
CA VAL A 364 -10.28 23.59 -11.00
C VAL A 364 -11.79 23.89 -10.96
N LEU A 365 -12.43 24.02 -12.12
CA LEU A 365 -13.86 24.33 -12.26
C LEU A 365 -14.79 23.11 -12.09
N VAL A 366 -14.25 21.92 -11.80
CA VAL A 366 -15.01 20.66 -11.73
C VAL A 366 -15.06 20.11 -10.30
N GLY A 367 -14.64 20.90 -9.32
CA GLY A 367 -14.66 20.52 -7.92
C GLY A 367 -14.51 21.71 -6.98
N LYS A 368 -14.65 21.47 -5.68
CA LYS A 368 -14.45 22.50 -4.65
C LYS A 368 -13.13 22.28 -3.94
N TYR A 369 -12.27 23.29 -3.97
CA TYR A 369 -10.91 23.20 -3.43
C TYR A 369 -10.77 24.08 -2.18
N PRO A 370 -10.75 23.51 -0.97
CA PRO A 370 -10.70 24.29 0.27
C PRO A 370 -9.44 25.15 0.44
N ILE A 371 -8.40 24.90 -0.35
CA ILE A 371 -7.10 25.58 -0.25
C ILE A 371 -7.24 27.12 -0.32
N PHE A 372 -8.15 27.64 -1.15
CA PHE A 372 -8.38 29.09 -1.25
C PHE A 372 -8.94 29.71 0.03
N ALA A 373 -9.68 28.94 0.82
CA ALA A 373 -10.18 29.34 2.12
C ALA A 373 -9.14 29.14 3.25
N GLN A 374 -8.13 28.30 3.03
CA GLN A 374 -7.11 27.96 4.01
C GLN A 374 -5.88 28.86 3.93
N LEU A 375 -5.59 29.43 2.76
CA LEU A 375 -4.55 30.45 2.60
C LEU A 375 -5.01 31.80 3.18
N PRO A 376 -4.09 32.65 3.66
CA PRO A 376 -4.43 34.02 4.03
C PRO A 376 -5.10 34.74 2.85
N TRP A 377 -6.28 35.31 3.07
CA TRP A 377 -7.08 35.86 1.99
C TRP A 377 -6.35 36.96 1.20
N GLN A 378 -5.47 37.72 1.85
CA GLN A 378 -4.66 38.77 1.22
C GLN A 378 -3.71 38.18 0.16
N VAL A 379 -3.16 36.99 0.40
CA VAL A 379 -2.26 36.33 -0.56
C VAL A 379 -3.02 35.95 -1.82
N VAL A 380 -4.25 35.44 -1.67
CA VAL A 380 -5.10 35.10 -2.81
C VAL A 380 -5.56 36.38 -3.53
N ALA A 381 -5.94 37.43 -2.79
CA ALA A 381 -6.36 38.71 -3.35
C ALA A 381 -5.24 39.42 -4.12
N ASP A 382 -4.01 39.41 -3.59
CA ASP A 382 -2.81 39.94 -4.26
C ASP A 382 -2.56 39.20 -5.58
N TRP A 383 -2.64 37.87 -5.56
CA TRP A 383 -2.49 37.05 -6.77
C TRP A 383 -3.57 37.37 -7.82
N VAL A 384 -4.84 37.46 -7.40
CA VAL A 384 -5.94 37.87 -8.30
C VAL A 384 -5.71 39.28 -8.84
N SER A 385 -5.20 40.21 -8.03
CA SER A 385 -4.91 41.58 -8.47
C SER A 385 -3.83 41.61 -9.56
N ILE A 386 -2.83 40.73 -9.47
CA ILE A 386 -1.76 40.60 -10.47
C ILE A 386 -2.29 40.03 -11.79
N HIS A 387 -3.15 39.01 -11.72
CA HIS A 387 -3.61 38.25 -12.90
C HIS A 387 -4.99 38.71 -13.43
N GLY A 388 -5.64 39.65 -12.74
CA GLY A 388 -6.87 40.31 -13.14
C GLY A 388 -8.08 39.38 -13.26
N VAL A 389 -8.98 39.72 -14.18
CA VAL A 389 -10.30 39.09 -14.32
C VAL A 389 -10.23 37.59 -14.62
N VAL A 390 -9.18 37.13 -15.32
CA VAL A 390 -9.01 35.71 -15.64
C VAL A 390 -8.81 34.89 -14.36
N ALA A 391 -7.99 35.37 -13.43
CA ALA A 391 -7.81 34.75 -12.12
C ALA A 391 -9.09 34.81 -11.28
N ALA A 392 -9.78 35.96 -11.27
CA ALA A 392 -11.04 36.11 -10.54
C ALA A 392 -12.09 35.08 -11.01
N ARG A 393 -12.26 34.91 -12.33
CA ARG A 393 -13.18 33.91 -12.90
C ARG A 393 -12.85 32.49 -12.48
N ARG A 394 -11.57 32.14 -12.35
CA ARG A 394 -11.11 30.80 -11.96
C ARG A 394 -11.36 30.47 -10.50
N ILE A 395 -11.28 31.44 -9.61
CA ILE A 395 -11.40 31.19 -8.17
C ILE A 395 -12.78 31.51 -7.60
N ALA A 396 -13.63 32.23 -8.35
CA ALA A 396 -14.93 32.70 -7.87
C ALA A 396 -15.83 31.58 -7.34
N GLU A 397 -15.75 30.38 -7.91
CA GLU A 397 -16.48 29.20 -7.44
C GLU A 397 -15.97 28.66 -6.09
N HIS A 398 -14.73 28.98 -5.72
CA HIS A 398 -14.05 28.45 -4.55
C HIS A 398 -13.92 29.44 -3.40
N VAL A 399 -14.37 30.68 -3.57
CA VAL A 399 -14.33 31.66 -2.50
C VAL A 399 -15.21 31.20 -1.32
N PRO A 400 -14.85 31.54 -0.07
CA PRO A 400 -15.62 31.10 1.09
C PRO A 400 -17.09 31.55 1.03
N PRO A 401 -18.05 30.67 1.40
CA PRO A 401 -19.46 31.01 1.31
C PRO A 401 -19.86 32.09 2.32
N THR A 402 -20.88 32.86 1.96
CA THR A 402 -21.56 33.77 2.89
C THR A 402 -22.29 32.99 3.97
N HIS A 403 -22.30 33.51 5.21
CA HIS A 403 -22.93 32.84 6.34
C HIS A 403 -23.48 33.85 7.35
N LEU A 404 -24.27 33.39 8.31
CA LEU A 404 -24.64 34.20 9.47
C LEU A 404 -23.64 33.97 10.61
N ASP A 405 -23.25 35.02 11.31
CA ASP A 405 -22.51 34.87 12.56
C ASP A 405 -23.41 34.38 13.72
N GLU A 406 -22.82 34.23 14.91
CA GLU A 406 -23.53 33.80 16.13
C GLU A 406 -24.69 34.74 16.52
N SER A 407 -24.66 36.00 16.08
CA SER A 407 -25.72 36.99 16.32
C SER A 407 -26.83 36.95 15.27
N GLY A 408 -26.68 36.13 14.22
CA GLY A 408 -27.59 36.08 13.08
C GLY A 408 -27.35 37.21 12.07
N SER A 409 -26.20 37.89 12.13
CA SER A 409 -25.84 38.97 11.22
C SER A 409 -25.18 38.42 9.94
N PRO A 410 -25.48 39.00 8.76
CA PRO A 410 -24.91 38.55 7.49
C PRO A 410 -23.41 38.84 7.40
N VAL A 411 -22.62 37.79 7.17
CA VAL A 411 -21.17 37.86 6.98
C VAL A 411 -20.81 37.45 5.55
N VAL A 412 -20.08 38.34 4.87
CA VAL A 412 -19.39 38.05 3.61
C VAL A 412 -17.90 37.93 3.91
N PRO A 413 -17.28 36.75 3.69
CA PRO A 413 -15.86 36.57 3.96
C PRO A 413 -14.97 37.53 3.15
N PRO A 414 -13.82 38.00 3.68
CA PRO A 414 -13.00 39.03 3.03
C PRO A 414 -12.57 38.72 1.59
N LEU A 415 -12.21 37.47 1.28
CA LEU A 415 -11.86 37.07 -0.08
C LEU A 415 -13.06 37.18 -1.04
N THR A 416 -14.23 36.73 -0.57
CA THR A 416 -15.50 36.77 -1.32
C THR A 416 -15.92 38.20 -1.59
N GLU A 417 -15.81 39.05 -0.57
CA GLU A 417 -16.04 40.49 -0.71
C GLU A 417 -15.11 41.10 -1.75
N PHE A 418 -13.80 40.88 -1.64
CA PHE A 418 -12.82 41.41 -2.57
C PHE A 418 -13.13 41.02 -4.02
N VAL A 419 -13.40 39.73 -4.28
CA VAL A 419 -13.71 39.24 -5.64
C VAL A 419 -14.98 39.88 -6.18
N LEU A 420 -16.05 39.94 -5.39
CA LEU A 420 -17.35 40.45 -5.82
C LEU A 420 -17.43 41.98 -5.91
N GLU A 421 -16.53 42.70 -5.22
CA GLU A 421 -16.42 44.15 -5.28
C GLU A 421 -15.49 44.58 -6.42
N ALA A 422 -14.28 44.03 -6.49
CA ALA A 422 -13.27 44.42 -7.49
C ALA A 422 -13.67 44.01 -8.92
N PHE A 423 -14.39 42.90 -9.07
CA PHE A 423 -14.85 42.38 -10.37
C PHE A 423 -16.37 42.43 -10.49
N ALA A 424 -17.00 43.39 -9.82
CA ALA A 424 -18.46 43.52 -9.78
C ALA A 424 -19.08 43.54 -11.18
N ASP A 425 -18.44 44.12 -12.21
CA ASP A 425 -19.03 44.24 -13.55
C ASP A 425 -18.85 43.00 -14.45
N ASP A 426 -18.18 41.95 -13.96
CA ASP A 426 -17.97 40.72 -14.71
C ASP A 426 -19.04 39.66 -14.40
N GLU A 427 -19.90 39.37 -15.39
CA GLU A 427 -20.98 38.38 -15.24
C GLU A 427 -20.48 36.93 -15.16
N GLU A 428 -19.27 36.61 -15.65
CA GLU A 428 -18.71 35.27 -15.49
C GLU A 428 -18.23 35.04 -14.06
N VAL A 429 -17.58 36.04 -13.44
CA VAL A 429 -17.22 36.00 -12.02
C VAL A 429 -18.47 35.81 -11.16
N PHE A 430 -19.54 36.57 -11.42
CA PHE A 430 -20.77 36.44 -10.66
C PHE A 430 -21.41 35.06 -10.83
N ARG A 431 -21.52 34.55 -12.06
CA ARG A 431 -22.06 33.21 -12.32
C ARG A 431 -21.24 32.11 -11.67
N ALA A 432 -19.92 32.18 -11.74
CA ALA A 432 -19.03 31.21 -11.09
C ALA A 432 -19.19 31.24 -9.56
N PHE A 433 -19.29 32.43 -8.95
CA PHE A 433 -19.61 32.54 -7.53
C PHE A 433 -20.93 31.86 -7.18
N THR A 434 -22.01 32.14 -7.93
CA THR A 434 -23.32 31.53 -7.66
C THR A 434 -23.30 30.01 -7.80
N ALA A 435 -22.61 29.47 -8.81
CA ALA A 435 -22.45 28.02 -8.98
C ALA A 435 -21.68 27.38 -7.82
N GLY A 436 -20.74 28.12 -7.22
CA GLY A 436 -19.87 27.62 -6.15
C GLY A 436 -20.52 27.51 -4.77
N VAL A 437 -21.61 28.23 -4.49
CA VAL A 437 -22.21 28.32 -3.13
C VAL A 437 -22.56 26.93 -2.60
N HIS A 438 -23.24 26.12 -3.40
CA HIS A 438 -23.71 24.78 -3.05
C HIS A 438 -23.00 23.64 -3.80
N ASN A 439 -21.89 23.91 -4.48
CA ASN A 439 -21.20 22.90 -5.29
C ASN A 439 -20.80 21.65 -4.47
N LEU A 440 -21.19 20.47 -4.98
CA LEU A 440 -21.01 19.13 -4.40
C LEU A 440 -21.58 18.95 -2.98
N GLN A 441 -22.50 19.80 -2.54
CA GLN A 441 -23.18 19.64 -1.26
C GLN A 441 -24.12 18.41 -1.30
N LEU A 442 -23.91 17.48 -0.36
CA LEU A 442 -24.77 16.31 -0.18
C LEU A 442 -25.74 16.55 0.98
N TYR A 443 -27.02 16.32 0.73
CA TYR A 443 -28.10 16.48 1.70
C TYR A 443 -28.52 15.11 2.26
N LYS A 444 -28.83 15.05 3.56
CA LYS A 444 -29.33 13.83 4.22
C LYS A 444 -30.27 14.21 5.36
N GLY A 445 -31.36 13.46 5.50
CA GLY A 445 -32.37 13.69 6.54
C GLY A 445 -33.53 14.50 5.98
N ASP A 446 -34.03 15.47 6.74
CA ASP A 446 -35.07 16.40 6.32
C ASP A 446 -34.46 17.45 5.36
N ILE A 447 -34.49 17.11 4.07
CA ILE A 447 -33.86 17.91 2.99
C ILE A 447 -34.68 19.18 2.75
N ALA A 448 -36.01 19.08 2.80
CA ALA A 448 -36.91 20.22 2.61
C ALA A 448 -36.64 21.33 3.65
N SER A 449 -36.56 20.98 4.94
CA SER A 449 -36.24 21.95 5.99
C SER A 449 -34.83 22.52 5.86
N GLN A 450 -33.88 21.80 5.25
CA GLN A 450 -32.54 22.32 5.02
C GLN A 450 -32.55 23.45 3.98
N HIS A 451 -33.24 23.26 2.86
CA HIS A 451 -33.40 24.31 1.84
C HIS A 451 -34.23 25.49 2.36
N GLU A 452 -35.23 25.28 3.21
CA GLU A 452 -35.93 26.39 3.88
C GLU A 452 -34.99 27.25 4.73
N ARG A 453 -34.07 26.63 5.46
CA ARG A 453 -33.04 27.35 6.22
C ARG A 453 -32.11 28.14 5.31
N GLU A 454 -31.70 27.58 4.18
CA GLU A 454 -30.88 28.27 3.18
C GLU A 454 -31.59 29.54 2.66
N ALA A 455 -32.89 29.44 2.36
CA ALA A 455 -33.71 30.59 1.96
C ALA A 455 -33.81 31.65 3.08
N GLU A 456 -33.97 31.24 4.34
CA GLU A 456 -33.99 32.17 5.48
C GLU A 456 -32.65 32.89 5.70
N VAL A 457 -31.54 32.17 5.52
CA VAL A 457 -30.20 32.78 5.55
C VAL A 457 -30.06 33.81 4.43
N ALA A 458 -30.39 33.45 3.19
CA ALA A 458 -30.27 34.35 2.03
C ALA A 458 -31.13 35.62 2.17
N LYS A 459 -32.30 35.55 2.82
CA LYS A 459 -33.14 36.75 3.11
C LYS A 459 -32.39 37.83 3.87
N LYS A 460 -31.45 37.47 4.76
CA LYS A 460 -30.65 38.44 5.54
C LYS A 460 -29.69 39.26 4.67
N PHE A 461 -29.38 38.80 3.46
CA PHE A 461 -28.43 39.44 2.56
C PHE A 461 -29.07 40.41 1.54
N ARG A 462 -30.41 40.51 1.47
CA ARG A 462 -31.14 41.33 0.48
C ARG A 462 -30.72 42.80 0.43
N ASN A 463 -30.36 43.37 1.59
CA ASN A 463 -29.99 44.77 1.73
C ASN A 463 -28.48 44.94 1.99
N HIS A 464 -27.67 43.94 1.65
CA HIS A 464 -26.21 44.00 1.86
C HIS A 464 -25.58 45.13 1.03
N ARG A 465 -24.45 45.69 1.47
CA ARG A 465 -23.80 46.83 0.77
C ARG A 465 -23.25 46.47 -0.61
N LEU A 466 -22.79 45.23 -0.81
CA LEU A 466 -22.24 44.77 -2.08
C LEU A 466 -23.35 44.51 -3.11
N ARG A 467 -23.21 45.05 -4.31
CA ARG A 467 -24.19 44.89 -5.41
C ARG A 467 -24.45 43.41 -5.71
N ARG A 468 -23.41 42.62 -5.96
CA ARG A 468 -23.52 41.20 -6.33
C ARG A 468 -24.15 40.33 -5.24
N ILE A 469 -23.97 40.68 -3.96
CA ILE A 469 -24.64 39.96 -2.87
C ILE A 469 -26.15 40.25 -2.86
N ARG A 470 -26.57 41.49 -3.15
CA ARG A 470 -27.99 41.83 -3.30
C ARG A 470 -28.63 41.15 -4.51
N GLU A 471 -27.86 40.88 -5.55
CA GLU A 471 -28.31 40.15 -6.75
C GLU A 471 -28.37 38.64 -6.52
N TRP A 472 -27.41 38.06 -5.80
CA TRP A 472 -27.41 36.64 -5.45
C TRP A 472 -28.55 36.27 -4.48
N ALA A 473 -28.77 37.07 -3.43
CA ALA A 473 -29.77 36.77 -2.41
C ALA A 473 -31.17 36.39 -2.96
N PRO A 474 -31.80 37.14 -3.90
CA PRO A 474 -33.09 36.73 -4.47
C PRO A 474 -33.02 35.50 -5.37
N LEU A 475 -31.88 35.22 -6.02
CA LEU A 475 -31.69 33.99 -6.80
C LEU A 475 -31.68 32.78 -5.86
N GLU A 476 -30.88 32.85 -4.81
CA GLU A 476 -30.76 31.83 -3.77
C GLU A 476 -32.10 31.53 -3.10
N ILE A 477 -32.84 32.57 -2.70
CA ILE A 477 -34.17 32.41 -2.09
C ILE A 477 -35.12 31.68 -3.03
N LYS A 478 -35.10 32.02 -4.32
CA LYS A 478 -35.98 31.42 -5.32
C LYS A 478 -35.65 29.94 -5.50
N GLU A 479 -34.36 29.62 -5.65
CA GLU A 479 -33.88 28.25 -5.86
C GLU A 479 -34.15 27.38 -4.63
N ALA A 480 -33.71 27.81 -3.45
CA ALA A 480 -33.92 27.08 -2.20
C ALA A 480 -35.42 26.89 -1.86
N THR A 481 -36.28 27.87 -2.15
CA THR A 481 -37.74 27.69 -1.97
C THR A 481 -38.32 26.66 -2.95
N ALA A 482 -37.82 26.62 -4.18
CA ALA A 482 -38.26 25.65 -5.18
C ALA A 482 -37.82 24.23 -4.83
N GLU A 483 -36.56 24.06 -4.42
CA GLU A 483 -35.99 22.78 -3.95
C GLU A 483 -36.69 22.27 -2.69
N ALA A 484 -36.94 23.14 -1.70
CA ALA A 484 -37.72 22.77 -0.52
C ALA A 484 -39.11 22.23 -0.88
N GLY A 485 -39.81 22.91 -1.80
CA GLY A 485 -41.12 22.47 -2.28
C GLY A 485 -41.08 21.18 -3.10
N TYR A 486 -40.01 20.94 -3.85
CA TYR A 486 -39.80 19.69 -4.58
C TYR A 486 -39.58 18.53 -3.60
N TRP A 487 -38.62 18.65 -2.68
CA TRP A 487 -38.29 17.60 -1.73
C TRP A 487 -39.43 17.29 -0.78
N ARG A 488 -40.23 18.27 -0.36
CA ARG A 488 -41.43 18.03 0.44
C ARG A 488 -42.45 17.14 -0.28
N ARG A 489 -42.67 17.37 -1.58
CA ARG A 489 -43.54 16.49 -2.39
C ARG A 489 -42.96 15.09 -2.51
N VAL A 490 -41.65 14.97 -2.75
CA VAL A 490 -40.97 13.66 -2.84
C VAL A 490 -41.08 12.89 -1.52
N GLU A 491 -40.87 13.56 -0.38
CA GLU A 491 -41.01 12.97 0.95
C GLU A 491 -42.47 12.51 1.20
N GLU A 492 -43.46 13.35 0.87
CA GLU A 492 -44.90 13.02 0.96
C GLU A 492 -45.31 11.84 0.04
N GLU A 493 -44.73 11.73 -1.16
CA GLU A 493 -45.00 10.65 -2.13
C GLU A 493 -44.25 9.35 -1.82
N THR A 494 -43.06 9.43 -1.21
CA THR A 494 -42.24 8.26 -0.85
C THR A 494 -42.67 7.65 0.49
N TYR A 495 -43.17 8.48 1.41
CA TYR A 495 -43.78 8.07 2.67
C TYR A 495 -45.32 8.06 2.56
N ILE A 496 -45.85 7.36 1.56
CA ILE A 496 -47.26 6.92 1.60
C ILE A 496 -47.29 5.63 2.44
N PRO A 497 -48.05 5.58 3.56
CA PRO A 497 -48.16 4.38 4.40
C PRO A 497 -48.79 3.18 3.69
#